data_AF-A0AAQ3RFR6-F1
#
_entry.id   AF-A0AAQ3RFR6-F1
#
_cell.length_a   1.000
_cell.length_b   1.000
_cell.length_c   1.000
_cell.angle_alpha   90.00
_cell.angle_beta   90.00
_cell.angle_gamma   90.00
#
_symmetry.space_group_name_H-M   'P 1'
#
loop_
_entity.id
_entity.type
_entity.pdbx_description
1 polymer ?
#
loop_
_entity_poly.entity_id
_entity_poly.type
_entity_poly.pdbx_seq_one_letter_code
_entity_poly.pdbx_strand_id
1 'polypeptide(L)'
;MRPIVEKDPNCVRIPLTSSGDRVLHVAANVGNTACVKELVELMRPEDVLMHNADQMLPVHLAALSSHWRIVQLLSSDHLLDKMVKDTSTKRVWNWCRGYGLKLKN
;
A
#
# COMPACT_ATOMS: atom_id res chain seq x y z
N MET A 1 2.05 4.51 15.98
CA MET A 1 3.20 4.75 15.07
C MET A 1 3.61 6.23 15.02
N ARG A 2 2.66 7.15 15.19
CA ARG A 2 2.79 8.60 15.13
C ARG A 2 3.97 9.22 15.88
N PRO A 3 4.27 8.90 17.16
CA PRO A 3 5.39 9.53 17.87
C PRO A 3 6.76 9.27 17.23
N ILE A 4 6.92 8.14 16.55
CA ILE A 4 8.19 7.76 15.90
C ILE A 4 8.35 8.54 14.59
N VAL A 5 7.29 8.60 13.78
CA VAL A 5 7.30 9.32 12.49
C VAL A 5 7.42 10.83 12.68
N GLU A 6 6.79 11.39 13.72
CA GLU A 6 6.92 12.82 14.04
C GLU A 6 8.35 13.20 14.44
N LYS A 7 9.06 12.29 15.13
CA LYS A 7 10.46 12.51 15.53
C LYS A 7 11.44 12.31 14.37
N ASP A 8 11.18 11.33 13.50
CA ASP A 8 11.96 11.08 12.29
C ASP A 8 11.03 10.69 11.12
N PRO A 9 10.65 11.68 10.28
CA PRO A 9 9.79 11.42 9.12
C PRO A 9 10.42 10.52 8.06
N ASN A 10 11.75 10.34 8.06
CA ASN A 10 12.42 9.48 7.08
C ASN A 10 12.36 8.00 7.47
N CYS A 11 11.99 7.67 8.72
CA CYS A 11 11.93 6.29 9.19
C CYS A 11 11.00 5.42 8.32
N VAL A 12 9.95 6.00 7.74
CA VAL A 12 8.99 5.31 6.86
C VAL A 12 9.59 4.87 5.52
N ARG A 13 10.72 5.47 5.12
CA ARG A 13 11.46 5.16 3.89
C ARG A 13 12.49 4.04 4.06
N ILE A 14 12.75 3.60 5.29
CA ILE A 14 13.79 2.62 5.58
C ILE A 14 13.31 1.21 5.21
N PRO A 15 14.07 0.45 4.40
CA PRO A 15 13.82 -0.96 4.18
C PRO A 15 13.92 -1.77 5.48
N LEU A 16 12.91 -2.59 5.76
CA LEU A 16 12.82 -3.43 6.96
C LEU A 16 13.09 -4.91 6.66
N THR A 17 13.05 -5.31 5.39
CA THR A 17 13.24 -6.69 4.94
C THR A 17 14.28 -6.77 3.81
N SER A 18 14.76 -7.98 3.54
CA SER A 18 15.65 -8.27 2.40
C SER A 18 14.98 -8.04 1.04
N SER A 19 13.65 -8.15 0.96
CA SER A 19 12.83 -7.81 -0.21
C SER A 19 12.64 -6.29 -0.36
N GLY A 20 13.23 -5.46 0.50
CA GLY A 20 13.08 -4.01 0.44
C GLY A 20 11.71 -3.51 0.93
N ASP A 21 10.95 -4.36 1.64
CA ASP A 21 9.66 -3.96 2.21
C ASP A 21 9.88 -2.92 3.30
N ARG A 22 9.09 -1.85 3.21
CA ARG A 22 9.07 -0.77 4.19
C ARG A 22 7.89 -0.93 5.13
N VAL A 23 7.79 -0.07 6.14
CA VAL A 23 6.74 -0.16 7.17
C VAL A 23 5.32 -0.29 6.58
N LEU A 24 5.00 0.43 5.49
CA LEU A 24 3.68 0.33 4.85
C LEU A 24 3.47 -1.00 4.12
N HIS A 25 4.50 -1.56 3.48
CA HIS A 25 4.44 -2.88 2.84
C HIS A 25 4.12 -3.97 3.87
N VAL A 26 4.86 -3.97 4.99
CA VAL A 26 4.67 -4.93 6.07
C VAL A 26 3.27 -4.78 6.69
N ALA A 27 2.84 -3.55 6.99
CA ALA A 27 1.52 -3.29 7.56
C ALA A 27 0.39 -3.73 6.62
N ALA A 28 0.56 -3.50 5.31
CA ALA A 28 -0.39 -3.91 4.28
C ALA A 28 -0.45 -5.43 4.11
N ASN A 29 0.71 -6.11 4.13
CA ASN A 29 0.81 -7.56 4.02
C ASN A 29 0.21 -8.31 5.22
N VAL A 30 0.39 -7.77 6.43
CA VAL A 30 -0.11 -8.37 7.69
C VAL A 30 -1.59 -8.05 7.94
N GLY A 31 -2.16 -7.06 7.24
CA GLY A 31 -3.57 -6.70 7.40
C GLY A 31 -3.85 -5.72 8.54
N ASN A 32 -2.82 -5.04 9.06
CA ASN A 32 -2.98 -4.09 10.16
C ASN A 32 -3.59 -2.77 9.68
N THR A 33 -4.91 -2.77 9.54
CA THR A 33 -5.70 -1.65 9.01
C THR A 33 -5.51 -0.37 9.81
N ALA A 34 -5.40 -0.46 11.15
CA ALA A 34 -5.19 0.71 12.02
C ALA A 34 -3.84 1.36 11.76
N CYS A 35 -2.77 0.55 11.70
CA CYS A 35 -1.43 1.03 11.37
C CYS A 35 -1.36 1.62 9.96
N VAL A 36 -1.99 0.99 8.96
CA VAL A 36 -2.04 1.53 7.60
C VAL A 36 -2.69 2.92 7.57
N LYS A 37 -3.83 3.11 8.24
CA LYS A 37 -4.49 4.42 8.31
C LYS A 37 -3.57 5.47 8.91
N GLU A 38 -2.97 5.16 10.06
CA GLU A 38 -2.06 6.07 10.75
C GLU A 38 -0.84 6.42 9.88
N LEU A 39 -0.24 5.44 9.20
CA LEU A 39 0.88 5.67 8.28
C LEU A 39 0.48 6.54 7.09
N VAL A 40 -0.66 6.28 6.46
CA VAL A 40 -1.13 7.06 5.30
C VAL A 40 -1.39 8.52 5.68
N GLU A 41 -1.90 8.80 6.87
CA GLU A 41 -2.08 10.17 7.38
C GLU A 41 -0.75 10.92 7.60
N LEU A 42 0.32 10.18 7.89
CA LEU A 42 1.65 10.75 8.19
C LEU A 42 2.60 10.75 6.99
N MET A 43 2.25 10.04 5.93
CA MET A 43 3.09 9.84 4.74
C MET A 43 2.74 10.83 3.63
N ARG A 44 3.74 11.16 2.80
CA ARG A 44 3.50 11.83 1.52
C ARG A 44 2.98 10.81 0.50
N PRO A 45 2.24 11.22 -0.54
CA PRO A 45 1.79 10.30 -1.59
C PRO A 45 2.94 9.49 -2.21
N GLU A 46 4.12 10.09 -2.35
CA GLU A 46 5.31 9.43 -2.90
C GLU A 46 5.83 8.32 -1.99
N ASP A 47 5.59 8.40 -0.69
CA ASP A 47 5.94 7.34 0.27
C ASP A 47 5.04 6.11 0.14
N VAL A 48 3.75 6.35 -0.13
CA VAL A 48 2.74 5.31 -0.34
C VAL A 48 2.98 4.53 -1.63
N LEU A 49 3.60 5.18 -2.62
CA LEU A 49 3.86 4.67 -3.96
C LEU A 49 5.28 4.14 -4.17
N MET A 50 6.03 3.90 -3.10
CA MET A 50 7.35 3.28 -3.22
C MET A 50 7.23 1.79 -3.46
N HIS A 51 7.96 1.29 -4.45
CA HIS A 51 8.12 -0.14 -4.68
C HIS A 51 9.13 -0.76 -3.71
N ASN A 52 8.90 -2.02 -3.37
CA ASN A 52 9.91 -2.91 -2.82
C ASN A 52 10.83 -3.46 -3.95
N ALA A 53 11.76 -4.35 -3.63
CA ALA A 53 12.70 -4.95 -4.60
C ALA A 53 12.00 -5.82 -5.67
N ASP A 54 10.82 -6.36 -5.36
CA ASP A 54 9.99 -7.15 -6.28
C ASP A 54 9.10 -6.27 -7.18
N GLN A 55 9.31 -4.95 -7.17
CA GLN A 55 8.45 -3.99 -7.87
C GLN A 55 6.98 -4.04 -7.41
N MET A 56 6.77 -4.34 -6.12
CA MET A 56 5.46 -4.38 -5.51
C MET A 56 5.20 -3.13 -4.67
N LEU A 57 4.02 -2.55 -4.82
CA LEU A 57 3.49 -1.53 -3.94
C LEU A 57 2.87 -2.17 -2.69
N PRO A 58 2.72 -1.42 -1.58
CA PRO A 58 2.02 -1.91 -0.40
C PRO A 58 0.61 -2.43 -0.70
N VAL A 59 -0.11 -1.79 -1.62
CA VAL A 59 -1.45 -2.23 -2.05
C VAL A 59 -1.44 -3.59 -2.74
N HIS A 60 -0.35 -3.97 -3.44
CA HIS A 60 -0.25 -5.30 -4.05
C HIS A 60 -0.16 -6.38 -2.98
N LEU A 61 0.62 -6.16 -1.92
CA LEU A 61 0.71 -7.10 -0.80
C LEU A 61 -0.64 -7.23 -0.07
N ALA A 62 -1.36 -6.11 0.14
CA ALA A 62 -2.71 -6.17 0.70
C ALA A 62 -3.67 -6.97 -0.18
N ALA A 63 -3.60 -6.83 -1.52
CA ALA A 63 -4.44 -7.57 -2.44
C ALA A 63 -4.11 -9.07 -2.46
N LEU A 64 -2.82 -9.42 -2.50
CA LEU A 64 -2.36 -10.81 -2.44
C LEU A 64 -2.78 -11.48 -1.12
N SER A 65 -2.71 -10.75 -0.01
CA SER A 65 -3.12 -11.22 1.32
C SER A 65 -4.62 -11.04 1.60
N SER A 66 -5.43 -10.70 0.59
CA SER A 66 -6.89 -10.55 0.69
C SER A 66 -7.38 -9.52 1.72
N HIS A 67 -6.57 -8.50 2.03
CA HIS A 67 -6.90 -7.41 2.93
C HIS A 67 -7.64 -6.27 2.22
N TRP A 68 -8.87 -6.57 1.77
CA TRP A 68 -9.67 -5.66 0.93
C TRP A 68 -9.92 -4.28 1.53
N ARG A 69 -10.03 -4.19 2.86
CA ARG A 69 -10.20 -2.90 3.53
C ARG A 69 -8.99 -1.99 3.33
N ILE A 70 -7.79 -2.55 3.36
CA ILE A 70 -6.54 -1.84 3.10
C ILE A 70 -6.42 -1.50 1.63
N VAL A 71 -6.81 -2.42 0.73
CA VAL A 71 -6.87 -2.13 -0.70
C VAL A 71 -7.73 -0.91 -0.96
N GLN A 72 -8.92 -0.83 -0.37
CA GLN A 72 -9.80 0.35 -0.50
C GLN A 72 -9.17 1.63 0.05
N LEU A 73 -8.48 1.57 1.21
CA LEU A 73 -7.83 2.73 1.81
C LEU A 73 -6.69 3.28 0.95
N LEU A 74 -5.88 2.40 0.36
CA LEU A 74 -4.73 2.77 -0.47
C LEU A 74 -5.12 3.12 -1.92
N SER A 75 -6.37 2.83 -2.30
CA SER A 75 -6.91 3.03 -3.64
C SER A 75 -7.75 4.31 -3.78
N SER A 76 -7.46 5.35 -3.00
CA SER A 76 -8.16 6.63 -3.15
C SER A 76 -7.90 7.22 -4.55
N ASP A 77 -8.89 7.92 -5.12
CA ASP A 77 -8.87 8.40 -6.52
C ASP A 77 -7.57 9.15 -6.87
N HIS A 78 -7.02 9.93 -5.94
CA HIS A 78 -5.75 10.63 -6.14
C HIS A 78 -4.52 9.71 -6.26
N LEU A 79 -4.49 8.61 -5.52
CA LEU A 79 -3.41 7.61 -5.60
C LEU A 79 -3.58 6.74 -6.85
N LEU A 80 -4.81 6.48 -7.28
CA LEU A 80 -5.10 5.73 -8.51
C LEU A 80 -4.50 6.39 -9.75
N ASP A 81 -4.64 7.70 -9.89
CA ASP A 81 -4.06 8.44 -11.03
C ASP A 81 -2.54 8.28 -11.12
N LYS A 82 -1.87 8.21 -9.96
CA LYS A 82 -0.42 7.99 -9.89
C LYS A 82 -0.06 6.52 -10.13
N MET A 83 -0.89 5.58 -9.67
CA MET A 83 -0.73 4.14 -9.85
C MET A 83 -0.94 3.65 -11.30
N VAL A 84 -1.83 4.28 -12.07
CA VAL A 84 -2.15 3.87 -13.46
C VAL A 84 -0.94 3.96 -14.41
N LYS A 85 0.08 4.74 -14.04
CA LYS A 85 1.34 4.84 -14.78
C LYS A 85 2.24 3.61 -14.63
N ASP A 86 2.00 2.78 -13.61
CA ASP A 86 2.78 1.58 -13.32
C ASP A 86 2.16 0.33 -14.00
N THR A 87 2.92 -0.31 -14.88
CA THR A 87 2.48 -1.44 -15.71
C THR A 87 2.16 -2.70 -14.89
N SER A 88 2.86 -2.90 -13.76
CA SER A 88 2.64 -4.01 -12.82
C SER A 88 1.30 -3.85 -12.11
N THR A 89 0.99 -2.61 -11.74
CA THR A 89 -0.24 -2.23 -11.06
C THR A 89 -1.48 -2.50 -11.91
N LYS A 90 -1.44 -2.25 -13.23
CA LYS A 90 -2.57 -2.54 -14.14
C LYS A 90 -3.08 -3.98 -14.04
N ARG A 91 -2.20 -4.97 -13.85
CA ARG A 91 -2.58 -6.39 -13.80
C ARG A 91 -3.30 -6.73 -12.49
N VAL A 92 -2.74 -6.35 -11.36
CA VAL A 92 -3.37 -6.54 -10.03
C VAL A 92 -4.67 -5.75 -9.95
N TRP A 93 -4.71 -4.53 -10.49
CA TRP A 93 -5.93 -3.73 -10.53
C TRP A 93 -7.02 -4.32 -11.39
N ASN A 94 -6.71 -4.79 -12.61
CA ASN A 94 -7.70 -5.48 -13.44
C ASN A 94 -8.25 -6.71 -12.74
N TRP A 95 -7.40 -7.44 -12.00
CA TRP A 95 -7.81 -8.55 -11.16
C TRP A 95 -8.72 -8.12 -9.99
N CYS A 96 -8.32 -7.11 -9.20
CA CYS A 96 -9.11 -6.55 -8.10
C CYS A 96 -10.46 -5.98 -8.58
N ARG A 97 -10.51 -5.31 -9.74
CA ARG A 97 -11.74 -4.76 -10.34
C ARG A 97 -12.69 -5.87 -10.78
N GLY A 98 -12.15 -6.97 -11.31
CA GLY A 98 -12.91 -8.17 -11.65
C GLY A 98 -13.48 -8.90 -10.42
N TYR A 99 -12.74 -8.94 -9.30
CA TYR A 99 -13.22 -9.52 -8.04
C TYR A 99 -14.18 -8.60 -7.26
N GLY A 100 -13.96 -7.28 -7.28
CA GLY A 100 -14.84 -6.30 -6.62
C GLY A 100 -16.24 -6.20 -7.23
N LEU A 101 -16.40 -6.54 -8.52
CA LEU A 101 -17.72 -6.72 -9.16
C LEU A 101 -18.45 -7.98 -8.66
N LYS A 102 -17.74 -9.02 -8.21
CA LYS A 102 -18.34 -10.24 -7.67
C LYS A 102 -18.83 -10.10 -6.22
N LEU A 103 -18.30 -9.16 -5.45
CA LEU A 103 -18.70 -8.91 -4.06
C LEU A 103 -19.89 -7.94 -3.93
N LYS A 104 -20.36 -7.36 -5.05
CA LYS A 104 -21.53 -6.47 -5.10
C LYS A 104 -22.83 -7.14 -5.57
N ASN A 105 -22.82 -8.46 -5.77
CA ASN A 105 -24.00 -9.27 -6.09
C ASN A 105 -24.28 -10.28 -4.97
#